data_AF-A0A8S2U6Q3-F1
#
_entry.id   AF-A0A8S2U6Q3-F1
#
_cell.length_a   1.000
_cell.length_b   1.000
_cell.length_c   1.000
_cell.angle_alpha   90.00
_cell.angle_beta   90.00
_cell.angle_gamma   90.00
#
_symmetry.space_group_name_H-M   'P 1'
#
loop_
_entity.id
_entity.type
_entity.pdbx_description
1 polymer ?
#
loop_
_entity_poly.entity_id
_entity_poly.type
_entity_poly.pdbx_seq_one_letter_code
_entity_poly.pdbx_strand_id
1 'polypeptide(L)'
;MPPTLQRQISLLSPDIDENLYSRQLYVIGKEAMNRLAHAHVLISGMRGLGVEIAKNIILSGARTVIIHDCDTVQFEDLSSQYYFSESDIGKNRAKVAFEKLSELNSYVRVACSSELIDQTFIEANKINVYVLTDATFDRQVEIGQYCHEHRIKLVIANTKGLFGQIFCDFGEKFEVIDTNGENPSTQVVAEITQDEVGVVFMSTDTRHGFEDGSYVTFHGVKGMTEINDQEFKISVPSPYTIAIGDTRAFGAYEGGGTVTEVKTPQEVTFKSFSNSLADPDLLLCDFSKMSMPSNLHLAFQALAEYEKKYNALPKPWNDVDAENFYEIVEKLNTHNREKPLTDDLNKHWIKLFSKICTGDLCPMQAVIGGIAAQEVMKAVTGKFMPIRQFVYFDAIECLPENVFQPSDTTPTPALPSDKTRYYSQEIVFGTDFQEKICKSKYFVVGAGAIGCEMLKNFSMMGIGCDKEGSIYVTDMDSIEKSNLNRQFLFRSWNIGQMKSKIAADSVKNMNPNMNIHSYIEGVLPETEHIYDDIFFERLTGVVNALDNVKA
;
A
#
# COMPACT_ATOMS: atom_id res chain seq x y z
N MET A 1 12.85 29.78 -14.93
CA MET A 1 13.40 30.41 -13.69
C MET A 1 14.90 30.66 -13.87
N PRO A 2 15.52 31.68 -13.23
CA PRO A 2 16.95 31.92 -13.40
C PRO A 2 17.79 30.85 -12.65
N PRO A 3 18.91 30.39 -13.24
CA PRO A 3 19.75 29.30 -12.72
C PRO A 3 20.46 29.59 -11.39
N THR A 4 20.34 30.81 -10.85
CA THR A 4 20.93 31.21 -9.57
C THR A 4 20.14 30.75 -8.34
N LEU A 5 18.84 30.48 -8.46
CA LEU A 5 18.02 29.99 -7.34
C LEU A 5 18.21 28.49 -7.10
N GLN A 6 18.44 27.72 -8.17
CA GLN A 6 18.68 26.27 -8.14
C GLN A 6 19.97 25.91 -7.39
N ARG A 7 20.95 26.82 -7.40
CA ARG A 7 22.24 26.66 -6.72
C ARG A 7 22.21 27.05 -5.22
N GLN A 8 21.23 27.84 -4.78
CA GLN A 8 21.03 28.14 -3.35
C GLN A 8 20.16 27.10 -2.65
N ILE A 9 19.27 26.40 -3.37
CA ILE A 9 18.48 25.28 -2.83
C ILE A 9 19.36 24.04 -2.57
N SER A 10 20.47 23.86 -3.29
CA SER A 10 21.34 22.68 -3.13
C SER A 10 22.20 22.70 -1.85
N LEU A 11 22.19 23.77 -1.06
CA LEU A 11 23.04 23.94 0.12
C LEU A 11 22.33 23.67 1.46
N LEU A 12 21.06 23.23 1.43
CA LEU A 12 20.26 22.90 2.62
C LEU A 12 19.52 21.55 2.54
N SER A 13 19.71 20.78 1.46
CA SER A 13 19.16 19.43 1.34
C SER A 13 19.95 18.48 2.25
N PRO A 14 19.32 17.64 3.09
CA PRO A 14 20.02 16.48 3.61
C PRO A 14 20.48 15.64 2.41
N ASP A 15 21.79 15.38 2.29
CA ASP A 15 22.33 14.53 1.23
C ASP A 15 21.63 13.17 1.31
N ILE A 16 20.83 12.85 0.30
CA ILE A 16 20.10 11.58 0.22
C ILE A 16 21.14 10.45 0.11
N ASP A 17 21.07 9.48 1.02
CA ASP A 17 21.96 8.32 1.01
C ASP A 17 21.63 7.38 -0.16
N GLU A 18 22.27 7.63 -1.31
CA GLU A 18 22.05 6.86 -2.54
C GLU A 18 22.36 5.37 -2.39
N ASN A 19 23.16 4.97 -1.40
CA ASN A 19 23.47 3.56 -1.15
C ASN A 19 22.32 2.85 -0.42
N LEU A 20 21.66 3.53 0.52
CA LEU A 20 20.50 2.97 1.22
C LEU A 20 19.27 2.96 0.30
N TYR A 21 18.98 4.11 -0.33
CA TYR A 21 17.78 4.32 -1.14
C TYR A 21 17.95 3.93 -2.61
N SER A 22 19.05 3.27 -2.99
CA SER A 22 19.42 2.97 -4.38
C SER A 22 18.26 2.45 -5.21
N ARG A 23 17.55 1.42 -4.73
CA ARG A 23 16.44 0.81 -5.48
C ARG A 23 15.18 1.67 -5.51
N GLN A 24 14.89 2.38 -4.42
CA GLN A 24 13.74 3.28 -4.36
C GLN A 24 13.95 4.52 -5.25
N LEU A 25 15.17 5.03 -5.36
CA LEU A 25 15.50 6.16 -6.24
C LEU A 25 15.20 5.89 -7.71
N TYR A 26 15.31 4.64 -8.18
CA TYR A 26 14.91 4.28 -9.54
C TYR A 26 13.40 4.30 -9.76
N VAL A 27 12.61 4.21 -8.68
CA VAL A 27 11.13 4.24 -8.76
C VAL A 27 10.62 5.66 -8.61
N ILE A 28 11.06 6.39 -7.57
CA ILE A 28 10.50 7.71 -7.25
C ILE A 28 11.35 8.88 -7.79
N GLY A 29 12.64 8.68 -8.05
CA GLY A 29 13.56 9.74 -8.45
C GLY A 29 14.01 10.63 -7.29
N LYS A 30 15.10 11.38 -7.53
CA LYS A 30 15.75 12.23 -6.52
C LYS A 30 14.87 13.38 -6.03
N GLU A 31 14.09 13.99 -6.93
CA GLU A 31 13.22 15.11 -6.56
C GLU A 31 12.11 14.68 -5.59
N ALA A 32 11.39 13.60 -5.92
CA ALA A 32 10.36 13.04 -5.04
C ALA A 32 10.97 12.60 -3.69
N MET A 33 12.13 11.96 -3.71
CA MET A 33 12.83 11.58 -2.49
C MET A 33 13.21 12.80 -1.63
N ASN A 34 13.62 13.90 -2.24
CA ASN A 34 13.90 15.14 -1.51
C ASN A 34 12.63 15.72 -0.86
N ARG A 35 11.49 15.69 -1.55
CA ARG A 35 10.20 16.11 -0.97
C ARG A 35 9.80 15.22 0.20
N LEU A 36 9.95 13.90 0.04
CA LEU A 36 9.68 12.92 1.09
C LEU A 36 10.57 13.14 2.33
N ALA A 37 11.85 13.47 2.14
CA ALA A 37 12.78 13.79 3.24
C ALA A 37 12.42 15.06 4.04
N HIS A 38 11.39 15.81 3.61
CA HIS A 38 10.80 16.95 4.33
C HIS A 38 9.40 16.66 4.90
N ALA A 39 8.86 15.45 4.70
CA ALA A 39 7.52 15.05 5.14
C ALA A 39 7.43 14.83 6.65
N HIS A 40 6.36 15.32 7.27
CA HIS A 40 6.01 15.12 8.67
C HIS A 40 4.69 14.36 8.73
N VAL A 41 4.77 13.06 9.01
CA VAL A 41 3.63 12.16 8.96
C VAL A 41 3.18 11.81 10.38
N LEU A 42 1.88 11.95 10.64
CA LEU A 42 1.23 11.45 11.85
C LEU A 42 0.40 10.21 11.49
N ILE A 43 0.52 9.14 12.26
CA ILE A 43 -0.24 7.90 12.08
C ILE A 43 -0.96 7.58 13.39
N SER A 44 -2.30 7.61 13.39
CA SER A 44 -3.12 7.24 14.55
C SER A 44 -3.71 5.84 14.40
N GLY A 45 -3.57 5.03 15.44
CA GLY A 45 -3.93 3.61 15.50
C GLY A 45 -2.69 2.73 15.24
N MET A 46 -2.26 1.94 16.22
CA MET A 46 -1.03 1.10 16.18
C MET A 46 -1.32 -0.39 16.34
N ARG A 47 -2.45 -0.84 15.79
CA ARG A 47 -2.71 -2.27 15.50
C ARG A 47 -1.93 -2.70 14.25
N GLY A 48 -2.24 -3.87 13.69
CA GLY A 48 -1.53 -4.42 12.53
C GLY A 48 -1.49 -3.49 11.31
N LEU A 49 -2.59 -2.78 11.01
CA LEU A 49 -2.63 -1.86 9.87
C LEU A 49 -1.67 -0.68 10.06
N GLY A 50 -1.75 -0.04 11.22
CA GLY A 50 -0.96 1.13 11.54
C GLY A 50 0.54 0.85 11.58
N VAL A 51 0.95 -0.28 12.16
CA VAL A 51 2.37 -0.67 12.18
C VAL A 51 2.91 -0.96 10.78
N GLU A 52 2.10 -1.57 9.90
CA GLU A 52 2.49 -1.83 8.51
C GLU A 52 2.68 -0.54 7.72
N ILE A 53 1.75 0.41 7.86
CA ILE A 53 1.86 1.74 7.24
C ILE A 53 3.11 2.46 7.77
N ALA A 54 3.30 2.49 9.10
CA ALA A 54 4.44 3.14 9.73
C ALA A 54 5.78 2.54 9.27
N LYS A 55 5.90 1.20 9.25
CA LYS A 55 7.09 0.50 8.75
C LYS A 55 7.44 1.00 7.35
N ASN A 56 6.49 0.97 6.42
CA ASN A 56 6.76 1.32 5.02
C ASN A 56 7.16 2.80 4.86
N ILE A 57 6.51 3.72 5.58
CA ILE A 57 6.84 5.16 5.52
C ILE A 57 8.23 5.45 6.13
N ILE A 58 8.59 4.79 7.23
CA ILE A 58 9.90 4.93 7.87
C ILE A 58 11.00 4.39 6.94
N LEU A 59 10.80 3.22 6.35
CA LEU A 59 11.74 2.65 5.38
C LEU A 59 11.89 3.53 4.14
N SER A 60 10.81 4.20 3.73
CA SER A 60 10.79 5.10 2.59
C SER A 60 11.55 6.41 2.83
N GLY A 61 11.81 6.80 4.07
CA GLY A 61 12.65 7.97 4.40
C GLY A 61 11.91 9.28 4.57
N ALA A 62 10.69 9.27 5.13
CA ALA A 62 10.04 10.49 5.59
C ALA A 62 10.88 11.21 6.66
N ARG A 63 10.79 12.53 6.80
CA ARG A 63 11.58 13.28 7.82
C ARG A 63 11.25 12.85 9.23
N THR A 64 9.96 12.80 9.53
CA THR A 64 9.45 12.51 10.86
C THR A 64 8.18 11.68 10.74
N VAL A 65 8.13 10.58 11.50
CA VAL A 65 6.95 9.74 11.64
C VAL A 65 6.55 9.73 13.10
N ILE A 66 5.41 10.33 13.40
CA ILE A 66 4.82 10.32 14.73
C ILE A 66 3.74 9.24 14.75
N ILE A 67 3.88 8.26 15.63
CA ILE A 67 2.85 7.25 15.85
C ILE A 67 2.01 7.61 17.08
N HIS A 68 0.71 7.36 17.01
CA HIS A 68 -0.23 7.69 18.07
C HIS A 68 -1.18 6.53 18.31
N ASP A 69 -1.38 6.17 19.57
CA ASP A 69 -2.40 5.23 20.00
C ASP A 69 -2.66 5.44 21.50
N CYS A 70 -3.94 5.57 21.89
CA CYS A 70 -4.34 5.74 23.28
C CYS A 70 -4.60 4.39 23.98
N ASP A 71 -4.78 3.31 23.22
CA ASP A 71 -5.17 2.01 23.74
C ASP A 71 -3.98 1.16 24.19
N THR A 72 -4.31 0.11 24.92
CA THR A 72 -3.36 -0.90 25.38
C THR A 72 -3.40 -2.16 24.51
N VAL A 73 -2.25 -2.83 24.36
CA VAL A 73 -2.11 -4.10 23.64
C VAL A 73 -3.09 -5.13 24.20
N GLN A 74 -3.89 -5.73 23.32
CA GLN A 74 -4.80 -6.84 23.58
C GLN A 74 -4.34 -8.12 22.86
N PHE A 75 -4.88 -9.28 23.23
CA PHE A 75 -4.58 -10.56 22.57
C PHE A 75 -4.88 -10.52 21.06
N GLU A 76 -5.96 -9.87 20.69
CA GLU A 76 -6.43 -9.68 19.32
C GLU A 76 -5.42 -8.93 18.44
N ASP A 77 -4.58 -8.08 19.03
CA ASP A 77 -3.58 -7.32 18.27
C ASP A 77 -2.43 -8.22 17.79
N LEU A 78 -2.15 -9.33 18.48
CA LEU A 78 -1.01 -10.21 18.16
C LEU A 78 -1.21 -11.04 16.88
N SER A 79 -2.43 -11.07 16.33
CA SER A 79 -2.74 -11.76 15.07
C SER A 79 -2.14 -11.06 13.84
N SER A 80 -1.76 -9.79 13.98
CA SER A 80 -1.21 -9.00 12.86
C SER A 80 -0.12 -7.99 13.26
N GLN A 81 -0.01 -7.62 14.54
CA GLN A 81 1.00 -6.70 15.03
C GLN A 81 2.28 -7.45 15.43
N TYR A 82 3.23 -7.51 14.49
CA TYR A 82 4.49 -8.27 14.57
C TYR A 82 5.58 -7.70 15.51
N TYR A 83 5.32 -6.58 16.19
CA TYR A 83 6.19 -6.03 17.23
C TYR A 83 5.66 -6.24 18.65
N PHE A 84 4.46 -6.79 18.81
CA PHE A 84 3.91 -7.11 20.12
C PHE A 84 4.21 -8.56 20.51
N SER A 85 4.49 -8.76 21.80
CA SER A 85 4.56 -10.07 22.42
C SER A 85 3.44 -10.23 23.44
N GLU A 86 3.19 -11.46 23.91
CA GLU A 86 2.24 -11.71 25.00
C GLU A 86 2.62 -10.98 26.30
N SER A 87 3.91 -10.68 26.48
CA SER A 87 4.41 -9.92 27.64
C SER A 87 4.11 -8.41 27.56
N ASP A 88 3.61 -7.93 26.42
CA ASP A 88 3.26 -6.53 26.20
C ASP A 88 1.78 -6.23 26.44
N ILE A 89 0.95 -7.25 26.66
CA ILE A 89 -0.48 -7.10 26.94
C ILE A 89 -0.70 -6.15 28.12
N GLY A 90 -1.58 -5.17 27.92
CA GLY A 90 -1.85 -4.09 28.89
C GLY A 90 -0.88 -2.90 28.85
N LYS A 91 0.22 -2.97 28.09
CA LYS A 91 1.07 -1.79 27.81
C LYS A 91 0.46 -0.97 26.66
N ASN A 92 0.81 0.32 26.57
CA ASN A 92 0.31 1.17 25.49
C ASN A 92 0.91 0.77 24.13
N ARG A 93 0.06 0.63 23.11
CA ARG A 93 0.43 0.14 21.76
C ARG A 93 1.51 1.00 21.10
N ALA A 94 1.34 2.32 21.10
CA ALA A 94 2.29 3.24 20.47
C ALA A 94 3.67 3.21 21.13
N LYS A 95 3.73 3.12 22.47
CA LYS A 95 5.00 3.02 23.20
C LYS A 95 5.76 1.73 22.91
N VAL A 96 5.06 0.59 22.82
CA VAL A 96 5.69 -0.69 22.48
C VAL A 96 6.18 -0.69 21.03
N ALA A 97 5.38 -0.21 20.08
CA ALA A 97 5.75 -0.16 18.67
C ALA A 97 6.90 0.82 18.39
N PHE A 98 7.00 1.92 19.16
CA PHE A 98 8.00 2.97 19.00
C PHE A 98 9.44 2.43 19.01
N GLU A 99 9.78 1.53 19.94
CA GLU A 99 11.14 1.02 20.08
C GLU A 99 11.58 0.31 18.79
N LYS A 100 10.75 -0.59 18.27
CA LYS A 100 11.06 -1.38 17.07
C LYS A 100 11.02 -0.58 15.79
N LEU A 101 10.07 0.36 15.66
CA LEU A 101 9.96 1.23 14.50
C LEU A 101 11.15 2.20 14.39
N SER A 102 11.67 2.68 15.52
CA SER A 102 12.83 3.60 15.55
C SER A 102 14.13 2.95 15.06
N GLU A 103 14.23 1.62 15.09
CA GLU A 103 15.40 0.88 14.61
C GLU A 103 15.45 0.71 13.08
N LEU A 104 14.33 0.94 12.38
CA LEU A 104 14.21 0.63 10.94
C LEU A 104 15.06 1.54 10.07
N ASN A 105 15.08 2.84 10.37
CA ASN A 105 15.77 3.82 9.55
C ASN A 105 16.35 4.98 10.38
N SER A 106 17.67 5.05 10.47
CA SER A 106 18.38 6.07 11.24
C SER A 106 18.23 7.51 10.70
N TYR A 107 17.75 7.66 9.46
CA TYR A 107 17.49 8.97 8.87
C TYR A 107 16.10 9.52 9.22
N VAL A 108 15.19 8.68 9.72
CA VAL A 108 13.82 9.06 10.05
C VAL A 108 13.68 9.29 11.54
N ARG A 109 13.22 10.48 11.93
CA ARG A 109 12.87 10.73 13.33
C ARG A 109 11.52 10.08 13.64
N VAL A 110 11.55 8.97 14.37
CA VAL A 110 10.34 8.38 14.93
C VAL A 110 10.03 9.03 16.28
N ALA A 111 8.75 9.29 16.56
CA ALA A 111 8.26 9.73 17.87
C ALA A 111 6.92 9.06 18.16
N CYS A 112 6.50 8.99 19.43
CA CYS A 112 5.19 8.47 19.79
C CYS A 112 4.41 9.40 20.72
N SER A 113 3.07 9.33 20.64
CA SER A 113 2.15 9.94 21.60
C SER A 113 1.14 8.90 22.09
N SER A 114 0.83 8.93 23.39
CA SER A 114 -0.27 8.17 24.00
C SER A 114 -1.40 9.08 24.47
N GLU A 115 -1.34 10.38 24.14
CA GLU A 115 -2.36 11.37 24.46
C GLU A 115 -3.16 11.72 23.21
N LEU A 116 -4.42 12.13 23.42
CA LEU A 116 -5.30 12.56 22.34
C LEU A 116 -4.65 13.68 21.52
N ILE A 117 -4.68 13.51 20.20
CA ILE A 117 -4.16 14.51 19.28
C ILE A 117 -5.16 15.65 19.13
N ASP A 118 -4.76 16.85 19.52
CA ASP A 118 -5.51 18.07 19.25
C ASP A 118 -4.88 18.90 18.11
N GLN A 119 -5.53 20.01 17.78
CA GLN A 119 -5.07 20.93 16.74
C GLN A 119 -3.69 21.51 17.08
N THR A 120 -3.45 21.80 18.37
CA THR A 120 -2.18 22.37 18.85
C THR A 120 -1.03 21.40 18.61
N PHE A 121 -1.25 20.10 18.82
CA PHE A 121 -0.29 19.05 18.54
C PHE A 121 0.07 18.98 17.05
N ILE A 122 -0.94 19.01 16.18
CA ILE A 122 -0.77 18.94 14.72
C ILE A 122 0.07 20.13 14.23
N GLU A 123 -0.26 21.34 14.67
CA GLU A 123 0.45 22.57 14.32
C GLU A 123 1.88 22.59 14.87
N ALA A 124 2.07 22.26 16.15
CA ALA A 124 3.37 22.25 16.80
C ALA A 124 4.36 21.28 16.14
N ASN A 125 3.86 20.16 15.63
CA ASN A 125 4.67 19.14 14.95
C ASN A 125 4.73 19.33 13.42
N LYS A 126 4.07 20.37 12.88
CA LYS A 126 4.04 20.72 11.45
C LYS A 126 3.60 19.54 10.57
N ILE A 127 2.60 18.79 11.02
CA ILE A 127 2.10 17.62 10.30
C ILE A 127 1.55 18.05 8.94
N ASN A 128 2.02 17.40 7.87
CA ASN A 128 1.53 17.64 6.51
C ASN A 128 0.80 16.44 5.91
N VAL A 129 0.94 15.25 6.51
CA VAL A 129 0.08 14.10 6.23
C VAL A 129 -0.41 13.47 7.52
N TYR A 130 -1.72 13.25 7.61
CA TYR A 130 -2.35 12.53 8.70
C TYR A 130 -2.92 11.21 8.16
N VAL A 131 -2.43 10.10 8.69
CA VAL A 131 -3.00 8.75 8.51
C VAL A 131 -3.88 8.39 9.71
N LEU A 132 -5.11 7.97 9.44
CA LEU A 132 -6.02 7.41 10.43
C LEU A 132 -6.26 5.94 10.15
N THR A 133 -6.02 5.10 11.15
CA THR A 133 -6.47 3.70 11.20
C THR A 133 -7.22 3.49 12.51
N ASP A 134 -8.18 2.57 12.52
CA ASP A 134 -8.93 2.18 13.73
C ASP A 134 -9.63 3.34 14.48
N ALA A 135 -9.78 4.50 13.85
CA ALA A 135 -10.45 5.64 14.44
C ALA A 135 -11.98 5.45 14.37
N THR A 136 -12.69 5.87 15.42
CA THR A 136 -14.16 5.92 15.41
C THR A 136 -14.65 6.78 14.25
N PHE A 137 -15.83 6.48 13.72
CA PHE A 137 -16.41 7.23 12.59
C PHE A 137 -16.53 8.74 12.87
N ASP A 138 -16.99 9.12 14.06
CA ASP A 138 -17.13 10.53 14.43
C ASP A 138 -15.77 11.26 14.43
N ARG A 139 -14.72 10.57 14.88
CA ARG A 139 -13.35 11.09 14.82
C ARG A 139 -12.81 11.20 13.40
N GLN A 140 -13.14 10.25 12.51
CA GLN A 140 -12.78 10.33 11.10
C GLN A 140 -13.45 11.53 10.41
N VAL A 141 -14.72 11.81 10.74
CA VAL A 141 -15.44 13.00 10.26
C VAL A 141 -14.81 14.29 10.77
N GLU A 142 -14.54 14.37 12.07
CA GLU A 142 -13.91 15.54 12.70
C GLU A 142 -12.54 15.87 12.08
N ILE A 143 -11.64 14.88 12.04
CA ILE A 143 -10.30 15.06 11.46
C ILE A 143 -10.37 15.23 9.94
N GLY A 144 -11.31 14.56 9.28
CA GLY A 144 -11.58 14.71 7.86
C GLY A 144 -11.83 16.16 7.47
N GLN A 145 -12.76 16.80 8.17
CA GLN A 145 -13.07 18.21 7.96
C GLN A 145 -11.86 19.10 8.27
N TYR A 146 -11.22 18.90 9.43
CA TYR A 146 -10.08 19.70 9.84
C TYR A 146 -8.91 19.64 8.85
N CYS A 147 -8.54 18.44 8.40
CA CYS A 147 -7.46 18.26 7.44
C CYS A 147 -7.75 18.94 6.10
N HIS A 148 -8.98 18.80 5.58
CA HIS A 148 -9.38 19.42 4.33
C HIS A 148 -9.26 20.95 4.37
N GLU A 149 -9.79 21.57 5.44
CA GLU A 149 -9.77 23.03 5.64
C GLU A 149 -8.33 23.59 5.81
N HIS A 150 -7.46 22.85 6.50
CA HIS A 150 -6.10 23.27 6.82
C HIS A 150 -5.05 22.77 5.81
N ARG A 151 -5.50 22.16 4.70
CA ARG A 151 -4.65 21.63 3.62
C ARG A 151 -3.65 20.58 4.08
N ILE A 152 -4.01 19.82 5.11
CA ILE A 152 -3.27 18.63 5.56
C ILE A 152 -3.76 17.45 4.73
N LYS A 153 -2.84 16.68 4.16
CA LYS A 153 -3.21 15.52 3.34
C LYS A 153 -3.71 14.41 4.27
N LEU A 154 -4.83 13.80 3.94
CA LEU A 154 -5.45 12.76 4.76
C LEU A 154 -5.47 11.44 4.03
N VAL A 155 -5.08 10.38 4.74
CA VAL A 155 -5.30 8.98 4.36
C VAL A 155 -6.05 8.29 5.48
N ILE A 156 -7.20 7.70 5.20
CA ILE A 156 -7.91 6.84 6.16
C ILE A 156 -7.83 5.42 5.62
N ALA A 157 -7.37 4.48 6.44
CA ALA A 157 -7.31 3.08 6.06
C ALA A 157 -7.92 2.21 7.17
N ASN A 158 -8.77 1.26 6.79
CA ASN A 158 -9.42 0.34 7.71
C ASN A 158 -9.45 -1.07 7.13
N THR A 159 -9.29 -2.07 7.99
CA THR A 159 -9.45 -3.49 7.67
C THR A 159 -10.45 -4.13 8.62
N LYS A 160 -11.32 -5.00 8.11
CA LYS A 160 -12.34 -5.73 8.87
C LYS A 160 -12.42 -7.15 8.32
N GLY A 161 -11.78 -8.11 8.98
CA GLY A 161 -11.64 -9.48 8.45
C GLY A 161 -11.00 -9.48 7.06
N LEU A 162 -11.72 -9.98 6.05
CA LEU A 162 -11.28 -10.04 4.65
C LEU A 162 -11.63 -8.80 3.83
N PHE A 163 -12.07 -7.71 4.46
CA PHE A 163 -12.45 -6.46 3.80
C PHE A 163 -11.48 -5.33 4.16
N GLY A 164 -11.18 -4.47 3.19
CA GLY A 164 -10.32 -3.31 3.32
C GLY A 164 -10.95 -2.07 2.70
N GLN A 165 -10.66 -0.91 3.30
CA GLN A 165 -11.06 0.41 2.82
C GLN A 165 -9.86 1.33 2.89
N ILE A 166 -9.63 2.11 1.84
CA ILE A 166 -8.72 3.27 1.87
C ILE A 166 -9.48 4.48 1.31
N PHE A 167 -9.31 5.62 1.98
CA PHE A 167 -9.79 6.92 1.55
C PHE A 167 -8.64 7.91 1.51
N CYS A 168 -8.57 8.72 0.45
CA CYS A 168 -7.59 9.80 0.31
C CYS A 168 -8.29 11.14 0.10
N ASP A 169 -7.83 12.16 0.81
CA ASP A 169 -8.19 13.56 0.61
C ASP A 169 -6.93 14.42 0.64
N PHE A 170 -6.48 14.84 -0.54
CA PHE A 170 -5.29 15.68 -0.70
C PHE A 170 -5.64 17.15 -0.94
N GLY A 171 -6.88 17.56 -0.62
CA GLY A 171 -7.39 18.91 -0.76
C GLY A 171 -7.92 19.24 -2.17
N GLU A 172 -8.53 20.42 -2.30
CA GLU A 172 -9.22 20.83 -3.53
C GLU A 172 -8.29 21.04 -4.75
N LYS A 173 -7.00 21.32 -4.49
CA LYS A 173 -5.98 21.59 -5.50
C LYS A 173 -4.71 20.82 -5.18
N PHE A 174 -4.64 19.59 -5.66
CA PHE A 174 -3.46 18.74 -5.53
C PHE A 174 -2.76 18.61 -6.89
N GLU A 175 -1.48 18.98 -6.95
CA GLU A 175 -0.69 18.87 -8.17
C GLU A 175 0.01 17.51 -8.25
N VAL A 176 -0.29 16.75 -9.30
CA VAL A 176 0.38 15.49 -9.66
C VAL A 176 1.35 15.79 -10.80
N ILE A 177 2.65 15.72 -10.51
CA ILE A 177 3.74 16.04 -11.45
C ILE A 177 3.92 14.93 -12.48
N ASP A 178 3.70 13.69 -12.06
CA ASP A 178 3.86 12.51 -12.88
C ASP A 178 2.74 11.55 -12.54
N THR A 179 1.84 11.31 -13.48
CA THR A 179 0.60 10.55 -13.25
C THR A 179 0.80 9.05 -13.37
N ASN A 180 1.80 8.60 -14.14
CA ASN A 180 1.96 7.19 -14.50
C ASN A 180 3.28 6.57 -14.05
N GLY A 181 4.30 7.37 -13.72
CA GLY A 181 5.58 6.85 -13.26
C GLY A 181 6.55 6.45 -14.36
N GLU A 182 6.11 6.47 -15.61
CA GLU A 182 6.89 6.06 -16.76
C GLU A 182 7.89 7.15 -17.14
N ASN A 183 9.07 6.72 -17.60
CA ASN A 183 10.06 7.66 -18.12
C ASN A 183 9.48 8.36 -19.37
N PRO A 184 9.77 9.66 -19.56
CA PRO A 184 9.34 10.37 -20.76
C PRO A 184 9.81 9.66 -22.04
N SER A 185 8.87 9.30 -22.92
CA SER A 185 9.20 8.64 -24.20
C SER A 185 10.02 9.60 -25.06
N THR A 186 11.09 9.09 -25.69
CA THR A 186 11.92 9.85 -26.63
C THR A 186 12.03 9.09 -27.94
N GLN A 187 11.75 9.78 -29.05
CA GLN A 187 11.74 9.22 -30.40
C GLN A 187 12.62 10.03 -31.34
N VAL A 188 13.13 9.37 -32.38
CA VAL A 188 13.95 10.02 -33.41
C VAL A 188 13.04 10.55 -34.51
N VAL A 189 13.23 11.82 -34.87
CA VAL A 189 12.48 12.47 -35.94
C VAL A 189 13.03 12.03 -37.30
N ALA A 190 12.15 11.58 -38.18
CA ALA A 190 12.46 11.30 -39.58
C ALA A 190 12.24 12.54 -40.46
N GLU A 191 11.08 13.19 -40.32
CA GLU A 191 10.66 14.32 -41.15
C GLU A 191 9.70 15.22 -40.36
N ILE A 192 9.71 16.53 -40.65
CA ILE A 192 8.72 17.48 -40.16
C ILE A 192 8.17 18.27 -41.34
N THR A 193 6.85 18.26 -41.53
CA THR A 193 6.22 19.04 -42.60
C THR A 193 6.14 20.53 -42.24
N GLN A 194 6.28 21.38 -43.25
CA GLN A 194 6.09 22.83 -43.15
C GLN A 194 4.69 23.17 -43.68
N ASP A 195 3.67 23.11 -42.82
CA ASP A 195 2.26 23.25 -43.19
C ASP A 195 1.45 23.91 -42.05
N GLU A 196 0.19 24.26 -42.31
CA GLU A 196 -0.75 24.77 -41.31
C GLU A 196 -0.97 23.79 -40.15
N VAL A 197 -0.84 22.50 -40.45
CA VAL A 197 -0.73 21.43 -39.46
C VAL A 197 0.55 20.66 -39.73
N GLY A 198 1.64 21.09 -39.10
CA GLY A 198 2.92 20.41 -39.11
C GLY A 198 2.80 19.01 -38.53
N VAL A 199 3.19 18.02 -39.32
CA VAL A 199 3.21 16.60 -38.98
C VAL A 199 4.65 16.16 -38.84
N VAL A 200 4.94 15.51 -37.72
CA VAL A 200 6.25 14.92 -37.43
C VAL A 200 6.15 13.42 -37.65
N PHE A 201 7.02 12.91 -38.51
CA PHE A 201 7.18 11.48 -38.78
C PHE A 201 8.32 10.93 -37.95
N MET A 202 8.09 9.77 -37.32
CA MET A 202 9.12 9.09 -36.53
C MET A 202 9.94 8.15 -37.41
N SER A 203 11.23 7.98 -37.07
CA SER A 203 12.17 7.15 -37.84
C SER A 203 12.10 5.65 -37.50
N THR A 204 11.36 5.24 -36.47
CA THR A 204 11.42 3.89 -35.91
C THR A 204 10.24 3.02 -36.34
N ASP A 205 10.48 1.71 -36.55
CA ASP A 205 9.43 0.70 -36.75
C ASP A 205 8.57 0.46 -35.49
N THR A 206 8.96 1.05 -34.36
CA THR A 206 8.22 1.03 -33.10
C THR A 206 7.27 2.22 -32.98
N ARG A 207 6.11 1.99 -32.37
CA ARG A 207 5.13 3.04 -32.05
C ARG A 207 5.74 4.08 -31.11
N HIS A 208 5.41 5.36 -31.27
CA HIS A 208 5.99 6.43 -30.44
C HIS A 208 5.49 6.44 -28.98
N GLY A 209 4.30 5.90 -28.72
CA GLY A 209 3.75 5.75 -27.36
C GLY A 209 3.26 7.06 -26.71
N PHE A 210 3.15 8.14 -27.48
CA PHE A 210 2.59 9.41 -27.02
C PHE A 210 1.06 9.37 -27.01
N GLU A 211 0.45 10.13 -26.10
CA GLU A 211 -1.00 10.26 -25.97
C GLU A 211 -1.52 11.57 -26.56
N ASP A 212 -2.77 11.54 -27.04
CA ASP A 212 -3.46 12.72 -27.56
C ASP A 212 -3.54 13.85 -26.51
N GLY A 213 -3.12 15.06 -26.89
CA GLY A 213 -3.14 16.22 -26.02
C GLY A 213 -1.95 16.35 -25.07
N SER A 214 -0.99 15.42 -25.11
CA SER A 214 0.29 15.55 -24.38
C SER A 214 1.17 16.66 -24.97
N TYR A 215 2.24 17.02 -24.25
CA TYR A 215 3.23 17.98 -24.71
C TYR A 215 4.54 17.27 -25.06
N VAL A 216 5.26 17.80 -26.04
CA VAL A 216 6.58 17.30 -26.43
C VAL A 216 7.55 18.45 -26.65
N THR A 217 8.85 18.19 -26.48
CA THR A 217 9.95 19.10 -26.80
C THR A 217 10.86 18.48 -27.85
N PHE A 218 11.46 19.31 -28.69
CA PHE A 218 12.38 18.88 -29.75
C PHE A 218 13.82 19.28 -29.42
N HIS A 219 14.77 18.43 -29.80
CA HIS A 219 16.19 18.71 -29.65
C HIS A 219 16.97 18.27 -30.89
N GLY A 220 17.93 19.09 -31.32
CA GLY A 220 18.86 18.74 -32.39
C GLY A 220 18.27 18.65 -33.80
N VAL A 221 17.09 19.24 -34.03
CA VAL A 221 16.46 19.34 -35.36
C VAL A 221 17.23 20.36 -36.22
N LYS A 222 17.63 19.97 -37.43
CA LYS A 222 18.33 20.84 -38.40
C LYS A 222 17.38 21.41 -39.44
N GLY A 223 17.69 22.60 -39.93
CA GLY A 223 16.88 23.35 -40.91
C GLY A 223 15.68 24.06 -40.28
N MET A 224 14.90 23.35 -39.47
CA MET A 224 13.76 23.88 -38.70
C MET A 224 14.18 24.20 -37.25
N THR A 225 15.12 25.13 -37.07
CA THR A 225 15.76 25.33 -35.75
C THR A 225 14.88 25.95 -34.68
N GLU A 226 13.82 26.64 -35.08
CA GLU A 226 12.86 27.36 -34.23
C GLU A 226 12.07 26.41 -33.32
N ILE A 227 11.96 25.14 -33.71
CA ILE A 227 11.25 24.10 -32.95
C ILE A 227 12.06 23.61 -31.74
N ASN A 228 13.38 23.77 -31.75
CA ASN A 228 14.23 23.21 -30.71
C ASN A 228 14.01 23.91 -29.37
N ASP A 229 13.98 23.13 -28.30
CA ASP A 229 13.80 23.57 -26.91
C ASP A 229 12.46 24.31 -26.66
N GLN A 230 11.46 24.09 -27.52
CA GLN A 230 10.09 24.56 -27.34
C GLN A 230 9.11 23.41 -27.11
N GLU A 231 8.08 23.68 -26.29
CA GLU A 231 7.02 22.71 -25.99
C GLU A 231 5.84 22.86 -26.95
N PHE A 232 5.41 21.75 -27.54
CA PHE A 232 4.27 21.70 -28.44
C PHE A 232 3.21 20.76 -27.89
N LYS A 233 1.96 21.21 -27.87
CA LYS A 233 0.83 20.33 -27.61
C LYS A 233 0.55 19.48 -28.86
N ILE A 234 0.44 18.18 -28.69
CA ILE A 234 0.33 17.25 -29.81
C ILE A 234 -1.09 16.70 -29.98
N SER A 235 -1.40 16.30 -31.21
CA SER A 235 -2.37 15.25 -31.49
C SER A 235 -1.68 14.08 -32.20
N VAL A 236 -2.29 12.91 -32.15
CA VAL A 236 -1.77 11.61 -32.57
C VAL A 236 -2.65 11.07 -33.69
N PRO A 237 -2.41 11.47 -34.95
CA PRO A 237 -3.15 10.93 -36.10
C PRO A 237 -2.90 9.43 -36.32
N SER A 238 -1.71 8.95 -35.98
CA SER A 238 -1.34 7.54 -36.14
C SER A 238 -0.26 7.14 -35.13
N PRO A 239 0.00 5.84 -34.90
CA PRO A 239 1.06 5.38 -34.00
C PRO A 239 2.51 5.74 -34.40
N TYR A 240 2.70 6.39 -35.55
CA TYR A 240 4.01 6.76 -36.11
C TYR A 240 4.14 8.25 -36.43
N THR A 241 3.06 9.02 -36.22
CA THR A 241 3.03 10.44 -36.56
C THR A 241 2.33 11.23 -35.47
N ILE A 242 2.82 12.43 -35.23
CA ILE A 242 2.18 13.42 -34.35
C ILE A 242 1.99 14.72 -35.11
N ALA A 243 0.96 15.48 -34.77
CA ALA A 243 0.75 16.82 -35.29
C ALA A 243 1.00 17.87 -34.20
N ILE A 244 1.69 18.96 -34.56
CA ILE A 244 2.21 19.97 -33.62
C ILE A 244 1.69 21.40 -33.87
N GLY A 245 0.75 21.57 -34.79
CA GLY A 245 0.18 22.88 -35.15
C GLY A 245 0.92 23.57 -36.31
N ASP A 246 0.74 24.88 -36.46
CA ASP A 246 1.24 25.64 -37.63
C ASP A 246 2.77 25.78 -37.61
N THR A 247 3.42 25.20 -38.63
CA THR A 247 4.88 25.24 -38.82
C THR A 247 5.29 26.09 -40.03
N ARG A 248 4.36 26.78 -40.70
CA ARG A 248 4.65 27.55 -41.93
C ARG A 248 5.70 28.64 -41.73
N ALA A 249 5.75 29.22 -40.54
CA ALA A 249 6.69 30.28 -40.19
C ALA A 249 8.12 29.78 -39.89
N PHE A 250 8.33 28.47 -39.78
CA PHE A 250 9.63 27.89 -39.46
C PHE A 250 10.48 27.60 -40.71
N GLY A 251 11.78 27.37 -40.52
CA GLY A 251 12.64 26.87 -41.59
C GLY A 251 12.24 25.49 -42.10
N ALA A 252 12.66 25.13 -43.32
CA ALA A 252 12.43 23.79 -43.86
C ALA A 252 13.27 22.76 -43.11
N TYR A 253 12.69 21.60 -42.78
CA TYR A 253 13.42 20.53 -42.12
C TYR A 253 14.53 19.95 -43.03
N GLU A 254 15.74 19.84 -42.50
CA GLU A 254 16.91 19.32 -43.22
C GLU A 254 17.39 17.95 -42.70
N GLY A 255 17.02 17.57 -41.48
CA GLY A 255 17.39 16.27 -40.93
C GLY A 255 17.67 16.23 -39.43
N GLY A 256 17.54 15.03 -38.86
CA GLY A 256 17.91 14.71 -37.49
C GLY A 256 16.97 15.31 -36.44
N GLY A 257 17.35 15.06 -35.19
CA GLY A 257 16.63 15.53 -34.02
C GLY A 257 15.82 14.44 -33.31
N THR A 258 15.47 14.73 -32.07
CA THR A 258 14.64 13.87 -31.24
C THR A 258 13.45 14.66 -30.71
N VAL A 259 12.35 13.96 -30.50
CA VAL A 259 11.17 14.46 -29.81
C VAL A 259 11.02 13.72 -28.49
N THR A 260 10.85 14.45 -27.39
CA THR A 260 10.73 13.90 -26.04
C THR A 260 9.43 14.36 -25.40
N GLU A 261 8.69 13.44 -24.80
CA GLU A 261 7.49 13.74 -24.02
C GLU A 261 7.83 14.70 -22.87
N VAL A 262 6.95 15.68 -22.64
CA VAL A 262 7.00 16.57 -21.48
C VAL A 262 5.86 16.17 -20.55
N LYS A 263 6.21 15.70 -19.35
CA LYS A 263 5.23 15.40 -18.30
C LYS A 263 4.66 16.70 -17.77
N THR A 264 3.42 17.00 -18.13
CA THR A 264 2.72 18.19 -17.62
C THR A 264 2.03 17.88 -16.30
N PRO A 265 2.23 18.69 -15.25
CA PRO A 265 1.52 18.50 -14.00
C PRO A 265 -0.01 18.55 -14.20
N GLN A 266 -0.72 17.66 -13.53
CA GLN A 266 -2.17 17.59 -13.52
C GLN A 266 -2.72 18.01 -12.16
N GLU A 267 -3.69 18.92 -12.15
CA GLU A 267 -4.43 19.25 -10.92
C GLU A 267 -5.53 18.20 -10.68
N VAL A 268 -5.56 17.66 -9.47
CA VAL A 268 -6.57 16.72 -8.98
C VAL A 268 -7.30 17.37 -7.80
N THR A 269 -8.62 17.35 -7.86
CA THR A 269 -9.50 17.86 -6.81
C THR A 269 -10.07 16.71 -5.99
N PHE A 270 -9.95 16.82 -4.67
CA PHE A 270 -10.55 15.91 -3.70
C PHE A 270 -11.74 16.56 -3.02
N LYS A 271 -12.78 15.77 -2.73
CA LYS A 271 -13.88 16.18 -1.85
C LYS A 271 -13.45 15.92 -0.40
N SER A 272 -13.93 16.73 0.54
CA SER A 272 -13.80 16.45 1.98
C SER A 272 -14.46 15.11 2.34
N PHE A 273 -13.96 14.40 3.35
CA PHE A 273 -14.49 13.11 3.79
C PHE A 273 -16.02 13.06 3.93
N SER A 274 -16.65 14.05 4.58
CA SER A 274 -18.11 14.11 4.76
C SER A 274 -18.88 14.18 3.44
N ASN A 275 -18.41 15.00 2.50
CA ASN A 275 -19.02 15.12 1.17
C ASN A 275 -18.82 13.83 0.36
N SER A 276 -17.64 13.19 0.49
CA SER A 276 -17.34 11.93 -0.19
C SER A 276 -18.15 10.75 0.36
N LEU A 277 -18.60 10.77 1.62
CA LEU A 277 -19.51 9.77 2.17
C LEU A 277 -20.92 9.86 1.55
N ALA A 278 -21.37 11.07 1.24
CA ALA A 278 -22.66 11.27 0.58
C ALA A 278 -22.58 10.95 -0.92
N ASP A 279 -21.53 11.41 -1.60
CA ASP A 279 -21.32 11.23 -3.05
C ASP A 279 -19.91 10.69 -3.34
N PRO A 280 -19.70 9.36 -3.22
CA PRO A 280 -18.38 8.76 -3.28
C PRO A 280 -17.85 8.59 -4.71
N ASP A 281 -16.59 8.98 -4.92
CA ASP A 281 -15.80 8.56 -6.08
C ASP A 281 -15.16 7.18 -5.74
N LEU A 282 -15.72 6.10 -6.31
CA LEU A 282 -15.34 4.71 -6.01
C LEU A 282 -14.37 4.15 -7.08
N LEU A 283 -13.14 3.82 -6.68
CA LEU A 283 -12.19 3.13 -7.54
C LEU A 283 -12.42 1.61 -7.49
N LEU A 284 -12.57 0.99 -8.67
CA LEU A 284 -12.73 -0.46 -8.82
C LEU A 284 -11.37 -1.16 -8.77
N CYS A 285 -11.21 -2.10 -7.83
CA CYS A 285 -10.05 -3.00 -7.77
C CYS A 285 -10.24 -4.27 -8.61
N ASP A 286 -11.46 -4.77 -8.67
CA ASP A 286 -11.82 -6.03 -9.32
C ASP A 286 -13.01 -5.80 -10.24
N PHE A 287 -12.75 -5.87 -11.55
CA PHE A 287 -13.76 -5.67 -12.59
C PHE A 287 -14.81 -6.80 -12.64
N SER A 288 -14.58 -7.93 -11.97
CA SER A 288 -15.59 -8.97 -11.80
C SER A 288 -16.60 -8.69 -10.68
N LYS A 289 -16.30 -7.75 -9.77
CA LYS A 289 -17.11 -7.40 -8.59
C LYS A 289 -17.62 -5.96 -8.64
N MET A 290 -18.23 -5.54 -9.75
CA MET A 290 -18.57 -4.14 -10.02
C MET A 290 -19.48 -3.47 -8.96
N SER A 291 -20.38 -4.22 -8.31
CA SER A 291 -21.28 -3.68 -7.27
C SER A 291 -20.67 -3.70 -5.86
N MET A 292 -19.58 -4.44 -5.65
CA MET A 292 -18.97 -4.64 -4.33
C MET A 292 -18.52 -3.33 -3.67
N PRO A 293 -17.87 -2.36 -4.36
CA PRO A 293 -17.45 -1.11 -3.71
C PRO A 293 -18.62 -0.33 -3.10
N SER A 294 -19.77 -0.27 -3.78
CA SER A 294 -20.95 0.44 -3.26
C SER A 294 -21.56 -0.26 -2.03
N ASN A 295 -21.57 -1.59 -2.02
CA ASN A 295 -22.02 -2.40 -0.88
C ASN A 295 -21.09 -2.22 0.33
N LEU A 296 -19.78 -2.28 0.11
CA LEU A 296 -18.79 -2.08 1.17
C LEU A 296 -18.80 -0.64 1.70
N HIS A 297 -19.01 0.35 0.83
CA HIS A 297 -19.17 1.74 1.26
C HIS A 297 -20.29 1.93 2.28
N LEU A 298 -21.43 1.26 2.06
CA LEU A 298 -22.53 1.26 3.02
C LEU A 298 -22.21 0.40 4.26
N ALA A 299 -21.58 -0.76 4.09
CA ALA A 299 -21.25 -1.66 5.20
C ALA A 299 -20.27 -1.02 6.21
N PHE A 300 -19.23 -0.33 5.75
CA PHE A 300 -18.28 0.37 6.63
C PHE A 300 -18.97 1.51 7.42
N GLN A 301 -19.93 2.22 6.81
CA GLN A 301 -20.75 3.21 7.52
C GLN A 301 -21.73 2.57 8.51
N ALA A 302 -22.39 1.49 8.10
CA ALA A 302 -23.32 0.74 8.94
C ALA A 302 -22.65 0.16 10.18
N LEU A 303 -21.35 -0.16 10.12
CA LEU A 303 -20.60 -0.62 11.29
C LEU A 303 -20.58 0.41 12.42
N ALA A 304 -20.44 1.69 12.08
CA ALA A 304 -20.49 2.77 13.06
C ALA A 304 -21.90 2.96 13.65
N GLU A 305 -22.92 2.91 12.80
CA GLU A 305 -24.32 2.99 13.23
C GLU A 305 -24.74 1.78 14.09
N TYR A 306 -24.24 0.59 13.76
CA TYR A 306 -24.43 -0.62 14.55
C TYR A 306 -23.78 -0.46 15.93
N GLU A 307 -22.53 -0.01 15.99
CA GLU A 307 -21.80 0.20 17.25
C GLU A 307 -22.51 1.24 18.14
N LYS A 308 -22.98 2.35 17.57
CA LYS A 308 -23.79 3.36 18.29
C LYS A 308 -25.09 2.79 18.84
N LYS A 309 -25.78 1.93 18.08
CA LYS A 309 -27.08 1.37 18.45
C LYS A 309 -26.99 0.25 19.49
N TYR A 310 -26.01 -0.64 19.36
CA TYR A 310 -25.88 -1.85 20.19
C TYR A 310 -24.76 -1.76 21.23
N ASN A 311 -23.95 -0.70 21.22
CA ASN A 311 -22.79 -0.50 22.08
C ASN A 311 -21.80 -1.69 22.03
N ALA A 312 -21.71 -2.30 20.85
CA ALA A 312 -20.83 -3.43 20.53
C ALA A 312 -20.73 -3.59 19.01
N LEU A 313 -19.66 -4.25 18.55
CA LEU A 313 -19.57 -4.73 17.17
C LEU A 313 -20.38 -6.02 16.99
N PRO A 314 -20.79 -6.37 15.75
CA PRO A 314 -21.43 -7.64 15.47
C PRO A 314 -20.58 -8.83 15.92
N LYS A 315 -21.21 -9.83 16.54
CA LYS A 315 -20.49 -11.03 17.00
C LYS A 315 -20.07 -11.90 15.80
N PRO A 316 -18.89 -12.56 15.87
CA PRO A 316 -18.44 -13.47 14.82
C PRO A 316 -19.51 -14.49 14.46
N TRP A 317 -19.79 -14.63 13.17
CA TRP A 317 -20.72 -15.61 12.60
C TRP A 317 -22.15 -15.61 13.17
N ASN A 318 -22.58 -14.54 13.83
CA ASN A 318 -23.91 -14.46 14.44
C ASN A 318 -24.97 -14.02 13.41
N ASP A 319 -25.96 -14.88 13.16
CA ASP A 319 -27.03 -14.61 12.17
C ASP A 319 -27.98 -13.49 12.58
N VAL A 320 -28.26 -13.32 13.89
CA VAL A 320 -29.15 -12.29 14.40
C VAL A 320 -28.50 -10.91 14.22
N ASP A 321 -27.22 -10.80 14.60
CA ASP A 321 -26.44 -9.59 14.40
C ASP A 321 -26.30 -9.27 12.91
N ALA A 322 -26.09 -10.28 12.05
CA ALA A 322 -25.99 -10.10 10.61
C ALA A 322 -27.30 -9.61 9.97
N GLU A 323 -28.47 -10.08 10.42
CA GLU A 323 -29.76 -9.54 9.95
C GLU A 323 -29.98 -8.12 10.43
N ASN A 324 -29.73 -7.84 11.72
CA ASN A 324 -29.80 -6.49 12.29
C ASN A 324 -28.87 -5.52 11.56
N PHE A 325 -27.68 -5.97 11.18
CA PHE A 325 -26.69 -5.20 10.42
C PHE A 325 -27.19 -4.91 9.00
N TYR A 326 -27.75 -5.91 8.31
CA TYR A 326 -28.33 -5.72 6.98
C TYR A 326 -29.46 -4.67 6.98
N GLU A 327 -30.34 -4.68 7.99
CA GLU A 327 -31.40 -3.66 8.11
C GLU A 327 -30.85 -2.23 8.25
N ILE A 328 -29.69 -2.06 8.89
CA ILE A 328 -29.02 -0.74 8.97
C ILE A 328 -28.49 -0.33 7.60
N VAL A 329 -27.82 -1.26 6.90
CA VAL A 329 -27.30 -1.00 5.55
C VAL A 329 -28.41 -0.64 4.57
N GLU A 330 -29.53 -1.36 4.60
CA GLU A 330 -30.70 -1.10 3.74
C GLU A 330 -31.27 0.31 3.96
N LYS A 331 -31.33 0.76 5.22
CA LYS A 331 -31.73 2.14 5.55
C LYS A 331 -30.72 3.16 5.05
N LEU A 332 -29.42 2.91 5.22
CA LEU A 332 -28.36 3.81 4.76
C LEU A 332 -28.33 3.95 3.23
N ASN A 333 -28.68 2.90 2.49
CA ASN A 333 -28.72 2.94 1.02
C ASN A 333 -29.63 4.06 0.50
N THR A 334 -30.70 4.41 1.23
CA THR A 334 -31.67 5.44 0.85
C THR A 334 -31.62 6.71 1.72
N HIS A 335 -30.77 6.75 2.76
CA HIS A 335 -30.74 7.85 3.72
C HIS A 335 -30.21 9.15 3.08
N ASN A 336 -30.96 10.24 3.23
CA ASN A 336 -30.64 11.57 2.68
C ASN A 336 -30.35 11.60 1.17
N ARG A 337 -30.95 10.67 0.40
CA ARG A 337 -30.78 10.58 -1.05
C ARG A 337 -32.14 10.48 -1.74
N GLU A 338 -32.29 11.12 -2.90
CA GLU A 338 -33.49 10.97 -3.74
C GLU A 338 -33.57 9.58 -4.40
N LYS A 339 -32.42 8.93 -4.60
CA LYS A 339 -32.25 7.59 -5.18
C LYS A 339 -31.31 6.76 -4.29
N PRO A 340 -31.44 5.41 -4.27
CA PRO A 340 -30.49 4.59 -3.56
C PRO A 340 -29.06 4.82 -4.08
N LEU A 341 -28.05 4.64 -3.22
CA LEU A 341 -26.64 4.65 -3.65
C LEU A 341 -26.39 3.55 -4.68
N THR A 342 -27.00 2.38 -4.49
CA THR A 342 -26.91 1.24 -5.42
C THR A 342 -28.23 0.50 -5.52
N ASP A 343 -28.57 0.07 -6.74
CA ASP A 343 -29.71 -0.81 -7.01
C ASP A 343 -29.35 -2.31 -6.81
N ASP A 344 -28.05 -2.64 -6.70
CA ASP A 344 -27.54 -4.00 -6.50
C ASP A 344 -27.04 -4.21 -5.06
N LEU A 345 -27.96 -4.10 -4.10
CA LEU A 345 -27.67 -4.31 -2.69
C LEU A 345 -27.60 -5.82 -2.38
N ASN A 346 -26.39 -6.33 -2.16
CA ASN A 346 -26.16 -7.77 -1.99
C ASN A 346 -26.23 -8.18 -0.52
N LYS A 347 -27.40 -8.71 -0.12
CA LYS A 347 -27.67 -9.18 1.24
C LYS A 347 -26.68 -10.22 1.75
N HIS A 348 -26.22 -11.14 0.89
CA HIS A 348 -25.29 -12.19 1.28
C HIS A 348 -23.93 -11.61 1.69
N TRP A 349 -23.36 -10.72 0.87
CA TRP A 349 -22.07 -10.07 1.16
C TRP A 349 -22.12 -9.16 2.38
N ILE A 350 -23.20 -8.39 2.54
CA ILE A 350 -23.38 -7.51 3.71
C ILE A 350 -23.44 -8.31 5.00
N LYS A 351 -24.14 -9.45 5.01
CA LYS A 351 -24.17 -10.35 6.16
C LYS A 351 -22.81 -10.96 6.42
N LEU A 352 -22.10 -11.38 5.37
CA LEU A 352 -20.76 -11.93 5.51
C LEU A 352 -19.79 -10.90 6.12
N PHE A 353 -19.85 -9.64 5.68
CA PHE A 353 -19.12 -8.53 6.28
C PHE A 353 -19.35 -8.50 7.80
N SER A 354 -20.61 -8.45 8.23
CA SER A 354 -20.95 -8.46 9.66
C SER A 354 -20.36 -9.66 10.40
N LYS A 355 -20.40 -10.85 9.80
CA LYS A 355 -19.95 -12.10 10.42
C LYS A 355 -18.45 -12.16 10.68
N ILE A 356 -17.63 -11.43 9.90
CA ILE A 356 -16.16 -11.49 10.00
C ILE A 356 -15.51 -10.13 10.30
N CYS A 357 -16.29 -9.06 10.50
CA CYS A 357 -15.75 -7.70 10.62
C CYS A 357 -14.84 -7.47 11.83
N THR A 358 -14.95 -8.30 12.86
CA THR A 358 -14.07 -8.27 14.05
C THR A 358 -12.74 -8.98 13.84
N GLY A 359 -12.56 -9.65 12.70
CA GLY A 359 -11.31 -10.29 12.29
C GLY A 359 -10.19 -9.29 12.02
N ASP A 360 -8.97 -9.73 12.26
CA ASP A 360 -7.72 -8.99 12.03
C ASP A 360 -6.69 -9.96 11.45
N LEU A 361 -6.34 -9.75 10.18
CA LEU A 361 -5.57 -10.68 9.37
C LEU A 361 -4.29 -10.01 8.86
N CYS A 362 -3.13 -10.54 9.24
CA CYS A 362 -1.82 -10.02 8.80
C CYS A 362 -1.71 -9.81 7.28
N PRO A 363 -2.19 -10.72 6.40
CA PRO A 363 -2.16 -10.49 4.95
C PRO A 363 -2.98 -9.26 4.50
N MET A 364 -4.14 -9.03 5.11
CA MET A 364 -4.95 -7.84 4.82
C MET A 364 -4.24 -6.57 5.28
N GLN A 365 -3.58 -6.62 6.45
CA GLN A 365 -2.75 -5.51 6.91
C GLN A 365 -1.59 -5.22 5.95
N ALA A 366 -0.92 -6.26 5.46
CA ALA A 366 0.17 -6.12 4.49
C ALA A 366 -0.29 -5.44 3.18
N VAL A 367 -1.41 -5.88 2.61
CA VAL A 367 -1.93 -5.33 1.35
C VAL A 367 -2.42 -3.89 1.54
N ILE A 368 -3.34 -3.66 2.48
CA ILE A 368 -3.94 -2.34 2.68
C ILE A 368 -2.90 -1.35 3.23
N GLY A 369 -2.03 -1.80 4.14
CA GLY A 369 -0.97 -0.99 4.71
C GLY A 369 0.11 -0.60 3.70
N GLY A 370 0.45 -1.50 2.78
CA GLY A 370 1.35 -1.19 1.66
C GLY A 370 0.77 -0.13 0.71
N ILE A 371 -0.50 -0.28 0.31
CA ILE A 371 -1.19 0.70 -0.55
C ILE A 371 -1.31 2.04 0.17
N ALA A 372 -1.78 2.06 1.42
CA ALA A 372 -1.94 3.31 2.19
C ALA A 372 -0.60 4.03 2.42
N ALA A 373 0.48 3.30 2.68
CA ALA A 373 1.82 3.88 2.76
C ALA A 373 2.26 4.51 1.42
N GLN A 374 1.94 3.85 0.30
CA GLN A 374 2.20 4.41 -1.02
C GLN A 374 1.38 5.70 -1.24
N GLU A 375 0.12 5.76 -0.82
CA GLU A 375 -0.69 6.99 -0.91
C GLU A 375 -0.10 8.13 -0.08
N VAL A 376 0.49 7.85 1.09
CA VAL A 376 1.23 8.86 1.85
C VAL A 376 2.43 9.38 1.07
N MET A 377 3.18 8.51 0.38
CA MET A 377 4.28 8.93 -0.48
C MET A 377 3.79 9.80 -1.65
N LYS A 378 2.67 9.43 -2.29
CA LYS A 378 2.06 10.25 -3.35
C LYS A 378 1.68 11.63 -2.82
N ALA A 379 1.03 11.69 -1.65
CA ALA A 379 0.57 12.91 -1.00
C ALA A 379 1.68 13.94 -0.77
N VAL A 380 2.89 13.50 -0.43
CA VAL A 380 4.02 14.41 -0.12
C VAL A 380 4.92 14.69 -1.32
N THR A 381 4.91 13.83 -2.33
CA THR A 381 5.81 13.98 -3.48
C THR A 381 5.13 14.60 -4.68
N GLY A 382 3.82 14.38 -4.87
CA GLY A 382 3.12 14.67 -6.12
C GLY A 382 3.48 13.71 -7.26
N LYS A 383 4.15 12.58 -6.96
CA LYS A 383 4.49 11.54 -7.94
C LYS A 383 3.49 10.39 -7.85
N PHE A 384 3.08 9.91 -9.02
CA PHE A 384 2.01 8.94 -9.29
C PHE A 384 0.60 9.48 -9.03
N MET A 385 -0.36 9.02 -9.84
CA MET A 385 -1.78 9.32 -9.63
C MET A 385 -2.26 8.74 -8.29
N PRO A 386 -2.81 9.56 -7.38
CA PRO A 386 -3.39 9.09 -6.13
C PRO A 386 -4.73 8.38 -6.32
N ILE A 387 -5.13 7.59 -5.34
CA ILE A 387 -6.50 7.06 -5.27
C ILE A 387 -7.45 8.25 -5.11
N ARG A 388 -8.41 8.39 -6.03
CA ARG A 388 -9.47 9.40 -5.97
C ARG A 388 -10.82 8.68 -5.92
N GLN A 389 -11.43 8.48 -4.75
CA GLN A 389 -11.05 8.92 -3.40
C GLN A 389 -11.17 7.78 -2.41
N PHE A 390 -12.14 6.89 -2.63
CA PHE A 390 -12.30 5.62 -1.94
C PHE A 390 -11.86 4.46 -2.82
N VAL A 391 -11.20 3.48 -2.20
CA VAL A 391 -11.03 2.15 -2.75
C VAL A 391 -11.47 1.14 -1.69
N TYR A 392 -12.20 0.13 -2.15
CA TYR A 392 -12.59 -1.02 -1.35
C TYR A 392 -11.95 -2.27 -1.93
N PHE A 393 -11.44 -3.11 -1.05
CA PHE A 393 -10.79 -4.37 -1.40
C PHE A 393 -11.42 -5.48 -0.56
N ASP A 394 -11.56 -6.65 -1.15
CA ASP A 394 -11.96 -7.84 -0.44
C ASP A 394 -11.20 -9.06 -0.96
N ALA A 395 -11.01 -10.04 -0.08
CA ALA A 395 -10.43 -11.34 -0.39
C ALA A 395 -11.35 -12.46 0.09
N ILE A 396 -12.66 -12.31 -0.11
CA ILE A 396 -13.66 -13.24 0.43
C ILE A 396 -13.42 -14.68 -0.07
N GLU A 397 -12.86 -14.86 -1.26
CA GLU A 397 -12.52 -16.16 -1.85
C GLU A 397 -11.52 -16.97 -1.00
N CYS A 398 -10.87 -16.35 0.00
CA CYS A 398 -10.08 -17.07 0.99
C CYS A 398 -10.93 -17.91 1.96
N LEU A 399 -12.26 -17.70 2.01
CA LEU A 399 -13.17 -18.52 2.81
C LEU A 399 -13.44 -19.86 2.12
N PRO A 400 -13.74 -20.91 2.91
CA PRO A 400 -14.12 -22.22 2.36
C PRO A 400 -15.30 -22.14 1.36
N GLU A 401 -15.23 -22.93 0.28
CA GLU A 401 -16.23 -22.90 -0.81
C GLU A 401 -17.68 -23.08 -0.37
N ASN A 402 -17.90 -23.82 0.72
CA ASN A 402 -19.23 -24.06 1.29
C ASN A 402 -19.88 -22.79 1.87
N VAL A 403 -19.13 -21.72 2.12
CA VAL A 403 -19.67 -20.41 2.53
C VAL A 403 -20.49 -19.78 1.40
N PHE A 404 -20.15 -20.07 0.14
CA PHE A 404 -20.78 -19.50 -1.05
C PHE A 404 -21.90 -20.37 -1.62
N GLN A 405 -22.14 -21.55 -1.04
CA GLN A 405 -23.21 -22.42 -1.51
C GLN A 405 -24.59 -21.84 -1.14
N PRO A 406 -25.61 -21.96 -2.00
CA PRO A 406 -26.95 -21.50 -1.69
C PRO A 406 -27.59 -22.41 -0.63
N SER A 407 -27.41 -22.06 0.65
CA SER A 407 -28.12 -22.62 1.79
C SER A 407 -28.64 -21.50 2.69
N ASP A 408 -29.79 -21.73 3.33
CA ASP A 408 -30.41 -20.75 4.25
C ASP A 408 -29.52 -20.43 5.48
N THR A 409 -28.49 -21.25 5.72
CA THR A 409 -27.51 -21.07 6.80
C THR A 409 -26.10 -21.13 6.22
N THR A 410 -25.30 -20.09 6.46
CA THR A 410 -23.86 -20.13 6.18
C THR A 410 -23.19 -21.04 7.21
N PRO A 411 -22.40 -22.06 6.81
CA PRO A 411 -21.68 -22.89 7.76
C PRO A 411 -20.82 -22.03 8.70
N THR A 412 -21.04 -22.16 10.01
CA THR A 412 -20.24 -21.45 11.02
C THR A 412 -18.98 -22.27 11.32
N PRO A 413 -17.77 -21.70 11.21
CA PRO A 413 -16.54 -22.39 11.58
C PRO A 413 -16.48 -22.62 13.10
N ALA A 414 -15.64 -23.56 13.53
CA ALA A 414 -15.35 -23.77 14.95
C ALA A 414 -14.66 -22.52 15.52
N LEU A 415 -15.33 -21.79 16.40
CA LEU A 415 -14.81 -20.56 17.00
C LEU A 415 -13.94 -20.87 18.24
N PRO A 416 -12.89 -20.07 18.50
CA PRO A 416 -12.00 -20.28 19.63
C PRO A 416 -12.71 -20.08 20.97
N SER A 417 -12.47 -20.99 21.93
CA SER A 417 -12.96 -20.86 23.32
C SER A 417 -12.15 -19.87 24.14
N ASP A 418 -10.85 -19.76 23.84
CA ASP A 418 -9.88 -18.96 24.57
C ASP A 418 -9.21 -17.95 23.62
N LYS A 419 -8.80 -16.81 24.16
CA LYS A 419 -8.05 -15.81 23.39
C LYS A 419 -6.59 -16.24 23.28
N THR A 420 -6.20 -16.69 22.10
CA THR A 420 -4.80 -16.92 21.73
C THR A 420 -4.27 -15.73 20.92
N ARG A 421 -2.96 -15.72 20.60
CA ARG A 421 -2.40 -14.75 19.66
C ARG A 421 -3.02 -14.82 18.26
N TYR A 422 -3.67 -15.93 17.90
CA TYR A 422 -4.32 -16.15 16.61
C TYR A 422 -5.83 -15.88 16.64
N TYR A 423 -6.37 -15.43 17.78
CA TYR A 423 -7.81 -15.29 18.01
C TYR A 423 -8.52 -14.55 16.86
N SER A 424 -7.97 -13.42 16.42
CA SER A 424 -8.60 -12.61 15.38
C SER A 424 -8.55 -13.24 13.98
N GLN A 425 -7.65 -14.19 13.75
CA GLN A 425 -7.64 -15.03 12.55
C GLN A 425 -8.59 -16.23 12.69
N GLU A 426 -8.62 -16.86 13.87
CA GLU A 426 -9.49 -18.00 14.20
C GLU A 426 -10.97 -17.63 14.11
N ILE A 427 -11.39 -16.41 14.46
CA ILE A 427 -12.79 -15.99 14.29
C ILE A 427 -13.22 -15.82 12.82
N VAL A 428 -12.27 -15.71 11.88
CA VAL A 428 -12.56 -15.65 10.44
C VAL A 428 -12.57 -17.06 9.84
N PHE A 429 -11.53 -17.87 10.10
CA PHE A 429 -11.34 -19.15 9.41
C PHE A 429 -11.68 -20.39 10.25
N GLY A 430 -11.77 -20.24 11.57
CA GLY A 430 -11.99 -21.32 12.53
C GLY A 430 -10.71 -21.94 13.10
N THR A 431 -10.84 -22.55 14.28
CA THR A 431 -9.75 -23.27 14.97
C THR A 431 -9.24 -24.47 14.16
N ASP A 432 -10.13 -25.17 13.45
CA ASP A 432 -9.75 -26.32 12.62
C ASP A 432 -8.84 -25.89 11.45
N PHE A 433 -9.06 -24.69 10.91
CA PHE A 433 -8.20 -24.13 9.88
C PHE A 433 -6.86 -23.68 10.48
N GLN A 434 -6.89 -23.04 11.64
CA GLN A 434 -5.69 -22.62 12.38
C GLN A 434 -4.78 -23.83 12.69
N GLU A 435 -5.34 -24.95 13.14
CA GLU A 435 -4.58 -26.17 13.42
C GLU A 435 -3.88 -26.70 12.15
N LYS A 436 -4.58 -26.69 11.01
CA LYS A 436 -4.01 -27.14 9.72
C LYS A 436 -2.83 -26.29 9.29
N ILE A 437 -2.93 -24.96 9.38
CA ILE A 437 -1.81 -24.08 8.98
C ILE A 437 -0.64 -24.17 9.95
N CYS A 438 -0.89 -24.35 11.25
CA CYS A 438 0.17 -24.57 12.24
C CYS A 438 0.99 -25.84 11.97
N LYS A 439 0.34 -26.92 11.48
CA LYS A 439 0.97 -28.19 11.10
C LYS A 439 1.64 -28.18 9.73
N SER A 440 1.47 -27.12 8.95
CA SER A 440 1.98 -27.07 7.58
C SER A 440 3.50 -26.96 7.53
N LYS A 441 4.09 -27.50 6.45
CA LYS A 441 5.52 -27.49 6.17
C LYS A 441 5.81 -26.72 4.89
N TYR A 442 6.42 -25.55 4.99
CA TYR A 442 6.69 -24.70 3.82
C TYR A 442 8.17 -24.52 3.56
N PHE A 443 8.54 -24.52 2.28
CA PHE A 443 9.86 -24.11 1.83
C PHE A 443 9.79 -22.72 1.18
N VAL A 444 10.51 -21.75 1.74
CA VAL A 444 10.60 -20.37 1.26
C VAL A 444 11.94 -20.19 0.56
N VAL A 445 11.88 -19.97 -0.76
CA VAL A 445 13.07 -19.85 -1.61
C VAL A 445 13.35 -18.37 -1.86
N GLY A 446 14.31 -17.82 -1.12
CA GLY A 446 14.67 -16.41 -1.10
C GLY A 446 14.24 -15.71 0.20
N ALA A 447 15.16 -14.97 0.79
CA ALA A 447 14.99 -14.14 1.98
C ALA A 447 15.21 -12.65 1.66
N GLY A 448 14.94 -12.27 0.40
CA GLY A 448 14.93 -10.89 -0.07
C GLY A 448 13.70 -10.08 0.40
N ALA A 449 13.27 -9.09 -0.39
CA ALA A 449 12.16 -8.20 -0.01
C ALA A 449 10.85 -8.99 0.19
N ILE A 450 10.47 -9.81 -0.79
CA ILE A 450 9.29 -10.68 -0.73
C ILE A 450 9.44 -11.71 0.39
N GLY A 451 10.63 -12.29 0.55
CA GLY A 451 10.89 -13.30 1.58
C GLY A 451 10.71 -12.76 2.99
N CYS A 452 11.20 -11.54 3.26
CA CYS A 452 11.00 -10.87 4.55
C CYS A 452 9.52 -10.66 4.88
N GLU A 453 8.74 -10.15 3.93
CA GLU A 453 7.30 -9.94 4.10
C GLU A 453 6.55 -11.26 4.28
N MET A 454 6.90 -12.29 3.51
CA MET A 454 6.28 -13.60 3.60
C MET A 454 6.56 -14.27 4.95
N LEU A 455 7.80 -14.23 5.42
CA LEU A 455 8.16 -14.82 6.71
C LEU A 455 7.47 -14.10 7.88
N LYS A 456 7.32 -12.76 7.82
CA LYS A 456 6.50 -12.02 8.80
C LYS A 456 5.03 -12.46 8.75
N ASN A 457 4.44 -12.57 7.56
CA ASN A 457 3.06 -13.05 7.43
C ASN A 457 2.92 -14.48 7.97
N PHE A 458 3.84 -15.38 7.64
CA PHE A 458 3.84 -16.77 8.14
C PHE A 458 3.94 -16.82 9.66
N SER A 459 4.80 -15.98 10.25
CA SER A 459 4.95 -15.84 11.70
C SER A 459 3.64 -15.40 12.37
N MET A 460 2.95 -14.39 11.81
CA MET A 460 1.68 -13.89 12.36
C MET A 460 0.52 -14.87 12.15
N MET A 461 0.47 -15.54 11.00
CA MET A 461 -0.54 -16.55 10.69
C MET A 461 -0.36 -17.85 11.48
N GLY A 462 0.82 -18.07 12.06
CA GLY A 462 1.13 -19.29 12.82
C GLY A 462 1.59 -20.46 11.96
N ILE A 463 2.03 -20.24 10.71
CA ILE A 463 2.50 -21.32 9.83
C ILE A 463 3.73 -21.99 10.45
N GLY A 464 3.72 -23.33 10.50
CA GLY A 464 4.82 -24.10 11.07
C GLY A 464 5.01 -23.90 12.59
N CYS A 465 3.99 -23.45 13.32
CA CYS A 465 4.05 -23.23 14.76
C CYS A 465 3.59 -24.43 15.61
N ASP A 466 3.14 -25.51 14.98
CA ASP A 466 2.92 -26.79 15.66
C ASP A 466 4.20 -27.63 15.70
N LYS A 467 4.29 -28.58 16.64
CA LYS A 467 5.40 -29.55 16.72
C LYS A 467 5.61 -30.37 15.45
N GLU A 468 4.55 -30.60 14.66
CA GLU A 468 4.60 -31.29 13.37
C GLU A 468 4.86 -30.32 12.21
N GLY A 469 4.73 -29.01 12.42
CA GLY A 469 4.95 -27.98 11.42
C GLY A 469 6.42 -27.57 11.29
N SER A 470 6.80 -27.01 10.14
CA SER A 470 8.17 -26.49 9.92
C SER A 470 8.22 -25.47 8.78
N ILE A 471 9.10 -24.49 8.89
CA ILE A 471 9.45 -23.60 7.79
C ILE A 471 10.92 -23.81 7.47
N TYR A 472 11.22 -24.01 6.20
CA TYR A 472 12.56 -24.06 5.67
C TYR A 472 12.75 -22.79 4.84
N VAL A 473 13.76 -21.98 5.13
CA VAL A 473 14.10 -20.79 4.33
C VAL A 473 15.50 -20.95 3.79
N THR A 474 15.70 -20.67 2.50
CA THR A 474 17.05 -20.59 1.92
C THR A 474 17.29 -19.28 1.20
N ASP A 475 18.51 -18.78 1.31
CA ASP A 475 19.03 -17.65 0.54
C ASP A 475 20.56 -17.69 0.61
N MET A 476 21.22 -17.62 -0.54
CA MET A 476 22.68 -17.67 -0.65
C MET A 476 23.35 -16.30 -0.49
N ASP A 477 22.56 -15.23 -0.46
CA ASP A 477 23.08 -13.87 -0.37
C ASP A 477 23.33 -13.43 1.08
N SER A 478 24.34 -12.59 1.22
CA SER A 478 24.54 -11.76 2.42
C SER A 478 23.74 -10.46 2.36
N ILE A 479 23.50 -9.85 3.52
CA ILE A 479 22.77 -8.59 3.66
C ILE A 479 23.67 -7.41 3.24
N GLU A 480 23.15 -6.56 2.35
CA GLU A 480 23.79 -5.31 1.92
C GLU A 480 23.06 -4.07 2.44
N LYS A 481 23.74 -2.91 2.44
CA LYS A 481 23.14 -1.63 2.86
C LYS A 481 21.87 -1.28 2.06
N SER A 482 21.90 -1.51 0.74
CA SER A 482 20.76 -1.22 -0.16
C SER A 482 19.54 -2.11 0.10
N ASN A 483 19.71 -3.21 0.83
CA ASN A 483 18.63 -4.13 1.17
C ASN A 483 17.74 -3.57 2.28
N LEU A 484 18.32 -2.83 3.23
CA LEU A 484 17.65 -2.37 4.45
C LEU A 484 16.44 -1.46 4.17
N ASN A 485 16.40 -0.80 3.02
CA ASN A 485 15.26 0.03 2.59
C ASN A 485 13.98 -0.78 2.30
N ARG A 486 14.04 -2.10 2.12
CA ARG A 486 12.85 -2.94 1.81
C ARG A 486 12.85 -4.34 2.43
N GLN A 487 13.94 -4.72 3.11
CA GLN A 487 14.09 -6.01 3.79
C GLN A 487 14.11 -5.75 5.29
N PHE A 488 12.94 -5.42 5.84
CA PHE A 488 12.80 -4.83 7.18
C PHE A 488 13.11 -5.78 8.33
N LEU A 489 13.29 -7.08 8.07
CA LEU A 489 13.80 -8.03 9.07
C LEU A 489 15.28 -7.77 9.38
N PHE A 490 15.99 -7.03 8.53
CA PHE A 490 17.40 -6.73 8.68
C PHE A 490 17.62 -5.34 9.29
N ARG A 491 18.77 -5.18 9.95
CA ARG A 491 19.22 -3.93 10.55
C ARG A 491 20.62 -3.59 10.05
N SER A 492 21.06 -2.37 10.28
CA SER A 492 22.39 -1.90 9.86
C SER A 492 23.54 -2.75 10.43
N TRP A 493 23.37 -3.30 11.64
CA TRP A 493 24.35 -4.22 12.25
C TRP A 493 24.33 -5.64 11.69
N ASN A 494 23.39 -5.98 10.80
CA ASN A 494 23.33 -7.27 10.13
C ASN A 494 24.05 -7.29 8.77
N ILE A 495 24.60 -6.17 8.30
CA ILE A 495 25.31 -6.10 7.01
C ILE A 495 26.45 -7.14 6.98
N GLY A 496 26.53 -7.90 5.89
CA GLY A 496 27.49 -9.00 5.67
C GLY A 496 27.08 -10.34 6.27
N GLN A 497 26.00 -10.41 7.06
CA GLN A 497 25.45 -11.67 7.58
C GLN A 497 24.49 -12.31 6.55
N MET A 498 24.26 -13.61 6.65
CA MET A 498 23.41 -14.35 5.70
C MET A 498 21.92 -14.01 5.87
N LYS A 499 21.24 -13.69 4.77
CA LYS A 499 19.83 -13.23 4.79
C LYS A 499 18.91 -14.26 5.44
N SER A 500 18.98 -15.52 5.00
CA SER A 500 18.12 -16.60 5.49
C SER A 500 18.20 -16.80 7.00
N LYS A 501 19.41 -16.76 7.56
CA LYS A 501 19.66 -16.90 8.99
C LYS A 501 19.07 -15.75 9.79
N ILE A 502 19.37 -14.51 9.41
CA ILE A 502 18.87 -13.33 10.15
C ILE A 502 17.36 -13.18 9.99
N ALA A 503 16.80 -13.54 8.84
CA ALA A 503 15.37 -13.54 8.62
C ALA A 503 14.69 -14.55 9.57
N ALA A 504 15.23 -15.77 9.66
CA ALA A 504 14.74 -16.81 10.57
C ALA A 504 14.79 -16.37 12.04
N ASP A 505 15.93 -15.83 12.51
CA ASP A 505 16.08 -15.33 13.88
C ASP A 505 15.08 -14.20 14.18
N SER A 506 14.86 -13.30 13.21
CA SER A 506 13.96 -12.15 13.38
C SER A 506 12.50 -12.58 13.53
N VAL A 507 12.01 -13.47 12.67
CA VAL A 507 10.60 -13.92 12.75
C VAL A 507 10.34 -14.86 13.92
N LYS A 508 11.36 -15.55 14.42
CA LYS A 508 11.29 -16.31 15.66
C LYS A 508 11.16 -15.41 16.90
N ASN A 509 11.71 -14.19 16.85
CA ASN A 509 11.44 -13.20 17.88
C ASN A 509 10.01 -12.63 17.82
N MET A 510 9.41 -12.54 16.61
CA MET A 510 8.02 -12.13 16.43
C MET A 510 7.03 -13.23 16.89
N ASN A 511 7.38 -14.49 16.65
CA ASN A 511 6.63 -15.65 17.11
C ASN A 511 7.56 -16.77 17.60
N PRO A 512 7.75 -16.89 18.94
CA PRO A 512 8.63 -17.91 19.52
C PRO A 512 8.23 -19.36 19.19
N ASN A 513 6.96 -19.60 18.82
CA ASN A 513 6.46 -20.92 18.47
C ASN A 513 6.84 -21.35 17.05
N MET A 514 7.30 -20.41 16.20
CA MET A 514 7.65 -20.69 14.81
C MET A 514 8.84 -21.64 14.72
N ASN A 515 8.62 -22.83 14.16
CA ASN A 515 9.67 -23.81 13.91
C ASN A 515 10.30 -23.55 12.54
N ILE A 516 11.36 -22.73 12.52
CA ILE A 516 12.04 -22.31 11.29
C ILE A 516 13.49 -22.80 11.22
N HIS A 517 13.90 -23.26 10.04
CA HIS A 517 15.24 -23.74 9.70
C HIS A 517 15.80 -22.94 8.51
N SER A 518 17.00 -22.38 8.66
CA SER A 518 17.65 -21.60 7.61
C SER A 518 18.76 -22.39 6.90
N TYR A 519 18.80 -22.29 5.58
CA TYR A 519 19.86 -22.78 4.69
C TYR A 519 20.52 -21.62 3.96
N ILE A 520 21.75 -21.82 3.51
CA ILE A 520 22.52 -20.80 2.77
C ILE A 520 22.83 -21.26 1.34
N GLU A 521 22.41 -22.47 0.99
CA GLU A 521 22.62 -23.07 -0.30
C GLU A 521 21.48 -22.67 -1.24
N GLY A 522 21.82 -22.01 -2.35
CA GLY A 522 20.84 -21.64 -3.37
C GLY A 522 20.14 -22.87 -3.95
N VAL A 523 18.91 -22.71 -4.43
CA VAL A 523 18.18 -23.80 -5.11
C VAL A 523 18.70 -23.93 -6.54
N LEU A 524 19.61 -24.87 -6.73
CA LEU A 524 20.33 -25.12 -7.98
C LEU A 524 20.42 -26.64 -8.25
N PRO A 525 20.63 -27.08 -9.51
CA PRO A 525 20.85 -28.50 -9.82
C PRO A 525 21.97 -29.13 -8.98
N GLU A 526 23.03 -28.37 -8.67
CA GLU A 526 24.16 -28.83 -7.87
C GLU A 526 23.78 -29.08 -6.39
N THR A 527 22.67 -28.52 -5.92
CA THR A 527 22.17 -28.62 -4.54
C THR A 527 21.01 -29.59 -4.37
N GLU A 528 20.64 -30.34 -5.43
CA GLU A 528 19.58 -31.37 -5.36
C GLU A 528 19.86 -32.43 -4.27
N HIS A 529 21.13 -32.67 -3.94
CA HIS A 529 21.50 -33.57 -2.85
C HIS A 529 21.10 -33.06 -1.45
N ILE A 530 20.78 -31.76 -1.32
CA ILE A 530 20.27 -31.12 -0.09
C ILE A 530 18.74 -31.05 -0.14
N TYR A 531 18.21 -30.67 -1.30
CA TYR A 531 16.78 -30.53 -1.58
C TYR A 531 16.31 -31.73 -2.42
N ASP A 532 16.49 -32.93 -1.87
CA ASP A 532 16.19 -34.19 -2.54
C ASP A 532 14.69 -34.55 -2.48
N ASP A 533 14.32 -35.69 -3.05
CA ASP A 533 12.95 -36.20 -3.03
C ASP A 533 12.39 -36.27 -1.60
N ILE A 534 13.22 -36.70 -0.63
CA ILE A 534 12.83 -36.78 0.79
C ILE A 534 12.53 -35.39 1.35
N PHE A 535 13.30 -34.37 0.96
CA PHE A 535 13.05 -32.99 1.35
C PHE A 535 11.70 -32.49 0.82
N PHE A 536 11.36 -32.76 -0.44
CA PHE A 536 10.13 -32.28 -1.07
C PHE A 536 8.89 -33.08 -0.66
N GLU A 537 8.97 -34.40 -0.50
CA GLU A 537 7.84 -35.28 -0.14
C GLU A 537 7.18 -34.91 1.20
N ARG A 538 7.93 -34.27 2.11
CA ARG A 538 7.39 -33.81 3.41
C ARG A 538 6.71 -32.44 3.36
N LEU A 539 6.85 -31.67 2.29
CA LEU A 539 6.36 -30.29 2.24
C LEU A 539 4.86 -30.25 1.96
N THR A 540 4.19 -29.28 2.59
CA THR A 540 2.83 -28.85 2.23
C THR A 540 2.86 -27.96 0.99
N GLY A 541 3.90 -27.14 0.83
CA GLY A 541 4.05 -26.25 -0.31
C GLY A 541 5.39 -25.52 -0.37
N VAL A 542 5.59 -24.80 -1.48
CA VAL A 542 6.79 -24.00 -1.75
C VAL A 542 6.35 -22.57 -2.06
N VAL A 543 7.11 -21.59 -1.58
CA VAL A 543 6.91 -20.16 -1.88
C VAL A 543 8.19 -19.57 -2.47
N ASN A 544 8.07 -19.01 -3.66
CA ASN A 544 9.17 -18.29 -4.30
C ASN A 544 9.21 -16.83 -3.85
N ALA A 545 10.41 -16.37 -3.54
CA ALA A 545 10.75 -14.98 -3.23
C ALA A 545 12.05 -14.58 -3.98
N LEU A 546 12.10 -15.00 -5.24
CA LEU A 546 13.23 -14.91 -6.16
C LEU A 546 13.23 -13.60 -6.97
N ASP A 547 14.37 -13.28 -7.58
CA ASP A 547 14.59 -12.06 -8.36
C ASP A 547 15.00 -12.31 -9.82
N ASN A 548 15.01 -13.57 -10.26
CA ASN A 548 15.37 -13.97 -11.62
C ASN A 548 14.47 -15.09 -12.12
N VAL A 549 14.26 -15.13 -13.43
CA VAL A 549 13.33 -16.07 -14.12
C VAL A 549 13.89 -17.51 -14.18
N LYS A 550 15.20 -17.68 -14.04
CA LYS A 550 15.86 -18.98 -14.21
C LYS A 550 15.62 -19.89 -13.00
N ALA A 551 15.71 -19.33 -11.81
CA ALA A 551 15.35 -19.99 -10.56
C ALA A 551 13.82 -20.05 -10.44
#